data_AF-A0A2S5LKJ5-F1
#
_entry.id   AF-A0A2S5LKJ5-F1
#
_cell.length_a   1.000
_cell.length_b   1.000
_cell.length_c   1.000
_cell.angle_alpha   90.00
_cell.angle_beta   90.00
_cell.angle_gamma   90.00
#
_symmetry.space_group_name_H-M   'P 1'
#
loop_
_entity.id
_entity.type
_entity.pdbx_description
1 polymer ?
#
loop_
_entity_poly.entity_id
_entity_poly.type
_entity_poly.pdbx_seq_one_letter_code
_entity_poly.pdbx_strand_id
1 'polypeptide(L)'
;MINPGQSATLAFSAANADVCTGSSRPRDPNFVVRELSGAVVVRPTRTTTYTIKCKKGAASTSHRAVVTVTPERIILSEIFDRAIPHAPETRIEDGELLAHNWKSVYHGYGSNSVARLFDGQALAIRPKESNSGNETHAGLISGPHPSWPVDVKGNLTIEASLHTEKQLRRQNAPNPWEVGWLLWDYADKTHFYYFIPKPNGWELGKADPAYPGDQRFLASGTRPIYPIGNRYVVKIVQAVTPTSTTISAFVDGVLLTTFIDRERPYSNGLVGFYSEDAAAFFHSVVVTIPRAVAALK
;
A
#
# COMPACT_ATOMS: atom_id res chain seq x y z
N MET A 1 -3.92 20.91 9.67
CA MET A 1 -3.35 19.59 10.04
C MET A 1 -3.11 18.81 8.76
N ILE A 2 -2.04 18.01 8.69
CA ILE A 2 -1.70 17.19 7.53
C ILE A 2 -1.27 15.78 7.96
N ASN A 3 -1.18 14.82 7.05
CA ASN A 3 -0.55 13.52 7.32
C ASN A 3 0.98 13.60 7.19
N PRO A 4 1.74 12.64 7.73
CA PRO A 4 3.18 12.62 7.60
C PRO A 4 3.63 12.70 6.13
N GLY A 5 4.50 13.67 5.81
CA GLY A 5 5.10 13.82 4.48
C GLY A 5 4.21 14.54 3.45
N GLN A 6 2.96 14.86 3.79
CA GLN A 6 2.15 15.79 2.99
C GLN A 6 2.76 17.18 3.00
N SER A 7 2.49 17.95 1.95
CA SER A 7 2.94 19.34 1.85
C SER A 7 1.99 20.31 2.53
N ALA A 8 2.54 21.33 3.16
CA ALA A 8 1.85 22.55 3.56
C ALA A 8 2.60 23.76 3.00
N THR A 9 1.86 24.81 2.61
CA THR A 9 2.47 26.06 2.14
C THR A 9 2.41 27.09 3.27
N LEU A 10 3.59 27.60 3.67
CA LEU A 10 3.73 28.66 4.65
C LEU A 10 4.03 29.96 3.92
N ALA A 11 3.04 30.87 3.86
CA ALA A 11 3.21 32.20 3.33
C ALA A 11 3.60 33.19 4.44
N PHE A 12 4.46 34.14 4.12
CA PHE A 12 4.91 35.17 5.07
C PHE A 12 5.20 36.49 4.36
N SER A 13 5.09 37.58 5.11
CA SER A 13 5.52 38.91 4.71
C SER A 13 5.96 39.69 5.96
N ALA A 14 7.04 40.45 5.83
CA ALA A 14 7.56 41.32 6.86
C ALA A 14 7.68 42.74 6.30
N ALA A 15 7.14 43.70 7.03
CA ALA A 15 7.36 45.12 6.77
C ALA A 15 8.40 45.65 7.76
N ASN A 16 9.22 46.61 7.33
CA ASN A 16 10.20 47.27 8.18
C ASN A 16 11.20 46.31 8.85
N ALA A 17 11.78 45.38 8.08
CA ALA A 17 12.85 44.50 8.52
C ALA A 17 14.00 44.50 7.50
N ASP A 18 15.23 44.32 7.98
CA ASP A 18 16.45 44.25 7.15
C ASP A 18 16.74 42.80 6.75
N VAL A 19 16.41 41.84 7.63
CA VAL A 19 16.67 40.42 7.42
C VAL A 19 15.63 39.55 8.13
N CYS A 20 15.24 38.46 7.49
CA CYS A 20 14.40 37.40 8.07
C CYS A 20 15.12 36.05 7.99
N THR A 21 14.96 35.23 9.02
CA THR A 21 15.58 33.90 9.14
C THR A 21 14.54 32.88 9.59
N GLY A 22 14.57 31.70 8.97
CA GLY A 22 13.67 30.58 9.26
C GLY A 22 14.32 29.58 10.21
N SER A 23 13.52 29.02 11.11
CA SER A 23 13.91 27.88 11.93
C SER A 23 12.70 26.98 12.18
N SER A 24 12.93 25.71 12.50
CA SER A 24 11.86 24.73 12.70
C SER A 24 12.17 23.78 13.85
N ARG A 25 11.12 23.29 14.52
CA ARG A 25 11.20 22.29 15.59
C ARG A 25 10.13 21.22 15.40
N PRO A 26 10.48 19.94 15.13
CA PRO A 26 11.83 19.42 14.83
C PRO A 26 12.49 20.11 13.63
N ARG A 27 13.82 20.00 13.52
CA ARG A 27 14.58 20.65 12.43
C ARG A 27 14.14 20.08 11.07
N ASP A 28 13.61 20.96 10.23
CA ASP A 28 13.36 20.75 8.81
C ASP A 28 14.44 21.49 8.01
N PRO A 29 15.38 20.78 7.36
CA PRO A 29 16.43 21.40 6.57
C PRO A 29 15.92 22.12 5.31
N ASN A 30 14.70 21.83 4.86
CA ASN A 30 14.11 22.43 3.66
C ASN A 30 13.39 23.75 3.95
N PHE A 31 13.18 24.10 5.23
CA PHE A 31 12.59 25.38 5.61
C PHE A 31 13.64 26.49 5.67
N VAL A 32 13.91 27.09 4.52
CA VAL A 32 14.89 28.17 4.36
C VAL A 32 14.16 29.48 4.03
N VAL A 33 14.44 30.54 4.80
CA VAL A 33 13.90 31.90 4.60
C VAL A 33 15.08 32.86 4.43
N ARG A 34 15.06 33.62 3.33
CA ARG A 34 16.09 34.62 2.97
C ARG A 34 15.48 35.96 2.55
N GLU A 35 14.30 35.91 1.96
CA GLU A 35 13.53 37.09 1.55
C GLU A 35 12.69 37.66 2.70
N LEU A 36 12.21 38.90 2.55
CA LEU A 36 11.29 39.55 3.49
C LEU A 36 9.83 39.14 3.27
N SER A 37 9.51 38.54 2.13
CA SER A 37 8.19 37.97 1.82
C SER A 37 8.32 36.76 0.89
N GLY A 38 7.32 35.87 0.93
CA GLY A 38 7.28 34.71 0.05
C GLY A 38 6.42 33.57 0.58
N ALA A 39 6.50 32.43 -0.10
CA ALA A 39 5.85 31.20 0.30
C ALA A 39 6.84 30.03 0.24
N VAL A 40 6.86 29.20 1.28
CA VAL A 40 7.71 28.01 1.38
C VAL A 40 6.84 26.78 1.50
N VAL A 41 7.07 25.78 0.66
CA VAL A 41 6.41 24.48 0.76
C VAL A 41 7.22 23.59 1.70
N VAL A 42 6.59 23.10 2.77
CA VAL A 42 7.19 22.21 3.77
C VAL A 42 6.51 20.85 3.77
N ARG A 43 7.23 19.79 4.13
CA ARG A 43 6.70 18.40 4.15
C ARG A 43 7.00 17.67 5.47
N PRO A 44 6.45 18.14 6.61
CA PRO A 44 6.78 17.55 7.90
C PRO A 44 6.22 16.14 8.07
N THR A 45 6.98 15.25 8.70
CA THR A 45 6.55 13.88 9.08
C THR A 45 6.07 13.78 10.53
N ARG A 46 6.28 14.82 11.33
CA ARG A 46 5.81 14.98 12.71
C ARG A 46 5.36 16.43 12.90
N THR A 47 4.54 16.70 13.91
CA THR A 47 4.09 18.08 14.18
C THR A 47 5.31 19.00 14.32
N THR A 48 5.41 19.96 13.40
CA THR A 48 6.57 20.86 13.31
C THR A 48 6.12 22.30 13.51
N THR A 49 6.78 22.99 14.43
CA THR A 49 6.66 24.43 14.60
C THR A 49 7.68 25.14 13.74
N TYR A 50 7.22 25.93 12.77
CA TYR A 50 8.05 26.79 11.93
C TYR A 50 8.04 28.20 12.50
N THR A 51 9.22 28.79 12.66
CA THR A 51 9.41 30.13 13.22
C THR A 51 10.17 30.98 12.24
N ILE A 52 9.62 32.15 11.90
CA ILE A 52 10.33 33.18 11.15
C ILE A 52 10.69 34.28 12.13
N LYS A 53 11.99 34.61 12.20
CA LYS A 53 12.54 35.69 13.00
C LYS A 53 13.07 36.78 12.08
N CYS A 54 12.51 37.98 12.20
CA CYS A 54 12.94 39.15 11.43
C CYS A 54 13.60 40.18 12.35
N LYS A 55 14.54 40.96 11.81
CA LYS A 55 15.30 41.99 12.54
C LYS A 55 15.32 43.31 11.78
N LYS A 56 15.36 44.42 12.53
CA LYS A 56 15.70 45.77 12.04
C LYS A 56 16.67 46.41 13.02
N GLY A 57 17.94 46.56 12.63
CA GLY A 57 19.02 46.89 13.57
C GLY A 57 19.05 45.93 14.79
N ALA A 58 18.98 46.49 16.00
CA ALA A 58 18.92 45.71 17.25
C ALA A 58 17.54 45.11 17.55
N ALA A 59 16.47 45.63 16.94
CA ALA A 59 15.11 45.15 17.19
C ALA A 59 14.87 43.81 16.48
N SER A 60 14.12 42.91 17.13
CA SER A 60 13.76 41.62 16.55
C SER A 60 12.35 41.21 16.94
N THR A 61 11.63 40.63 15.98
CA THR A 61 10.32 40.01 16.20
C THR A 61 10.33 38.58 15.65
N SER A 62 9.43 37.74 16.15
CA SER A 62 9.28 36.36 15.67
C SER A 62 7.82 35.99 15.55
N HIS A 63 7.49 35.32 14.44
CA HIS A 63 6.18 34.73 14.23
C HIS A 63 6.32 33.21 14.10
N ARG A 64 5.30 32.47 14.55
CA ARG A 64 5.30 31.00 14.53
C ARG A 64 4.07 30.49 13.80
N ALA A 65 4.26 29.41 13.03
CA ALA A 65 3.20 28.62 12.44
C ALA A 65 3.40 27.16 12.84
N VAL A 66 2.36 26.50 13.34
CA VAL A 66 2.42 25.08 13.71
C VAL A 66 1.76 24.26 12.61
N VAL A 67 2.52 23.39 11.95
CA VAL A 67 1.96 22.37 11.07
C VAL A 67 1.79 21.10 11.88
N THR A 68 0.57 20.91 12.38
CA THR A 68 0.20 19.69 13.10
C THR A 68 0.14 18.51 12.14
N VAL A 69 0.95 17.49 12.41
CA VAL A 69 0.94 16.21 11.69
C VAL A 69 0.20 15.20 12.53
N THR A 70 -0.87 14.65 11.96
CA THR A 70 -1.68 13.64 12.64
C THR A 70 -1.29 12.27 12.09
N PRO A 71 -0.90 11.30 12.95
CA PRO A 71 -0.58 9.96 12.47
C PRO A 71 -1.81 9.33 11.83
N GLU A 72 -1.58 8.49 10.84
CA GLU A 72 -2.63 7.75 10.17
C GLU A 72 -3.35 6.82 11.16
N ARG A 73 -4.63 6.57 10.91
CA ARG A 73 -5.46 5.66 11.71
C ARG A 73 -5.40 4.28 11.08
N ILE A 74 -4.99 3.27 11.86
CA ILE A 74 -5.15 1.86 11.49
C ILE A 74 -6.65 1.53 11.44
N ILE A 75 -7.12 1.02 10.30
CA ILE A 75 -8.50 0.55 10.11
C ILE A 75 -8.59 -0.96 9.93
N LEU A 76 -7.51 -1.59 9.50
CA LEU A 76 -7.35 -3.04 9.39
C LEU A 76 -5.94 -3.38 9.87
N SER A 77 -5.81 -4.41 10.70
CA SER A 77 -4.51 -4.93 11.14
C SER A 77 -4.68 -6.40 11.48
N GLU A 78 -4.10 -7.26 10.66
CA GLU A 78 -4.21 -8.71 10.80
C GLU A 78 -2.83 -9.33 10.74
N ILE A 79 -2.57 -10.22 11.70
CA ILE A 79 -1.42 -11.14 11.73
C ILE A 79 -1.89 -12.60 11.79
N PHE A 80 -3.21 -12.80 11.68
CA PHE A 80 -3.90 -14.11 11.62
C PHE A 80 -3.62 -15.04 12.82
N ASP A 81 -3.12 -14.52 13.94
CA ASP A 81 -2.78 -15.27 15.16
C ASP A 81 -4.00 -15.89 15.86
N ARG A 82 -5.19 -15.33 15.61
CA ARG A 82 -6.49 -15.83 16.11
C ARG A 82 -7.17 -16.84 15.19
N ALA A 83 -6.67 -17.03 13.97
CA ALA A 83 -7.21 -18.02 13.07
C ALA A 83 -6.86 -19.44 13.56
N ILE A 84 -7.60 -20.42 13.07
CA ILE A 84 -7.36 -21.83 13.36
C ILE A 84 -6.52 -22.38 12.21
N PRO A 85 -5.26 -22.78 12.44
CA PRO A 85 -4.47 -23.41 11.40
C PRO A 85 -5.09 -24.73 10.97
N HIS A 86 -4.98 -25.02 9.68
CA HIS A 86 -5.34 -26.30 9.11
C HIS A 86 -4.10 -27.02 8.56
N ALA A 87 -4.26 -28.29 8.21
CA ALA A 87 -3.22 -28.97 7.45
C ALA A 87 -3.06 -28.27 6.08
N PRO A 88 -1.87 -28.26 5.47
CA PRO A 88 -1.61 -27.54 4.22
C PRO A 88 -2.55 -27.90 3.06
N GLU A 89 -2.99 -29.16 3.03
CA GLU A 89 -3.89 -29.73 2.01
C GLU A 89 -5.38 -29.47 2.31
N THR A 90 -5.71 -28.94 3.49
CA THR A 90 -7.11 -28.68 3.86
C THR A 90 -7.67 -27.58 2.97
N ARG A 91 -8.71 -27.95 2.20
CA ARG A 91 -9.48 -27.02 1.41
C ARG A 91 -10.56 -26.38 2.28
N ILE A 92 -10.56 -25.05 2.31
CA ILE A 92 -11.73 -24.26 2.71
C ILE A 92 -12.50 -23.93 1.43
N GLU A 93 -13.81 -24.19 1.44
CA GLU A 93 -14.63 -24.08 0.24
C GLU A 93 -14.82 -22.63 -0.19
N ASP A 94 -15.02 -22.44 -1.49
CA ASP A 94 -15.31 -21.13 -2.09
C ASP A 94 -16.58 -20.57 -1.45
N GLY A 95 -16.49 -19.39 -0.85
CA GLY A 95 -17.60 -18.85 -0.08
C GLY A 95 -17.33 -18.71 1.41
N GLU A 96 -16.50 -19.59 1.97
CA GLU A 96 -16.34 -19.77 3.40
C GLU A 96 -15.24 -18.89 4.01
N LEU A 97 -15.37 -18.63 5.31
CA LEU A 97 -14.36 -17.91 6.08
C LEU A 97 -13.25 -18.86 6.50
N LEU A 98 -12.00 -18.47 6.25
CA LEU A 98 -10.79 -19.18 6.71
C LEU A 98 -10.10 -18.47 7.88
N ALA A 99 -10.39 -17.18 8.07
CA ALA A 99 -10.06 -16.41 9.26
C ALA A 99 -11.15 -15.37 9.53
N HIS A 100 -11.09 -14.68 10.67
CA HIS A 100 -12.09 -13.68 11.03
C HIS A 100 -12.22 -12.60 9.95
N ASN A 101 -13.37 -12.54 9.27
CA ASN A 101 -13.67 -11.66 8.15
C ASN A 101 -12.80 -11.88 6.89
N TRP A 102 -12.07 -12.98 6.76
CA TRP A 102 -11.32 -13.33 5.55
C TRP A 102 -11.89 -14.57 4.90
N LYS A 103 -12.18 -14.45 3.61
CA LYS A 103 -12.97 -15.40 2.84
C LYS A 103 -12.15 -16.06 1.73
N SER A 104 -12.31 -17.36 1.55
CA SER A 104 -11.88 -18.07 0.35
C SER A 104 -12.79 -17.65 -0.80
N VAL A 105 -12.29 -16.85 -1.74
CA VAL A 105 -13.09 -16.40 -2.89
C VAL A 105 -13.13 -17.52 -3.94
N TYR A 106 -11.96 -18.04 -4.29
CA TYR A 106 -11.80 -19.28 -5.04
C TYR A 106 -10.47 -19.95 -4.70
N HIS A 107 -10.39 -21.27 -4.65
CA HIS A 107 -9.17 -22.02 -4.27
C HIS A 107 -8.40 -22.68 -5.44
N GLY A 108 -8.85 -22.50 -6.70
CA GLY A 108 -8.12 -23.00 -7.88
C GLY A 108 -7.93 -24.52 -7.91
N TYR A 109 -8.93 -25.29 -7.49
CA TYR A 109 -8.85 -26.75 -7.31
C TYR A 109 -7.75 -27.24 -6.36
N GLY A 110 -7.10 -26.36 -5.60
CA GLY A 110 -6.16 -26.68 -4.53
C GLY A 110 -6.73 -26.35 -3.16
N SER A 111 -6.01 -25.55 -2.37
CA SER A 111 -6.39 -25.08 -1.05
C SER A 111 -6.15 -23.59 -0.85
N ASN A 112 -7.14 -22.92 -0.25
CA ASN A 112 -6.95 -21.72 0.54
C ASN A 112 -7.11 -22.13 2.01
N SER A 113 -6.19 -21.74 2.88
CA SER A 113 -6.20 -22.15 4.29
C SER A 113 -5.44 -21.16 5.18
N VAL A 114 -5.30 -21.51 6.45
CA VAL A 114 -4.37 -20.86 7.38
C VAL A 114 -3.29 -21.86 7.75
N ALA A 115 -2.04 -21.49 7.49
CA ALA A 115 -0.88 -22.31 7.81
C ALA A 115 -0.26 -21.89 9.14
N ARG A 116 0.16 -22.86 9.96
CA ARG A 116 1.05 -22.64 11.10
C ARG A 116 2.49 -22.71 10.60
N LEU A 117 3.22 -21.62 10.76
CA LEU A 117 4.62 -21.47 10.38
C LEU A 117 5.48 -21.28 11.64
N PHE A 118 6.80 -21.33 11.48
CA PHE A 118 7.73 -21.25 12.60
C PHE A 118 7.63 -19.92 13.38
N ASP A 119 7.22 -18.85 12.71
CA ASP A 119 7.16 -17.48 13.23
C ASP A 119 5.74 -16.90 13.32
N GLY A 120 4.71 -17.75 13.20
CA GLY A 120 3.33 -17.32 13.37
C GLY A 120 2.33 -18.10 12.53
N GLN A 121 1.21 -17.45 12.23
CA GLN A 121 0.22 -17.95 11.30
C GLN A 121 0.23 -17.10 10.03
N ALA A 122 -0.18 -17.68 8.91
CA ALA A 122 -0.33 -16.95 7.66
C ALA A 122 -1.52 -17.50 6.88
N LEU A 123 -2.15 -16.63 6.09
CA LEU A 123 -3.04 -17.10 5.03
C LEU A 123 -2.19 -17.84 4.00
N ALA A 124 -2.65 -18.99 3.55
CA ALA A 124 -1.96 -19.82 2.59
C ALA A 124 -2.84 -20.00 1.34
N ILE A 125 -2.25 -19.78 0.18
CA ILE A 125 -2.85 -20.06 -1.12
C ILE A 125 -1.97 -21.07 -1.83
N ARG A 126 -2.55 -22.22 -2.18
CA ARG A 126 -1.89 -23.30 -2.92
C ARG A 126 -2.89 -23.88 -3.92
N PRO A 127 -3.00 -23.31 -5.12
CA PRO A 127 -3.86 -23.87 -6.16
C PRO A 127 -3.31 -25.22 -6.63
N LYS A 128 -4.11 -25.95 -7.43
CA LYS A 128 -3.69 -27.22 -8.01
C LYS A 128 -2.42 -27.03 -8.86
N GLU A 129 -1.48 -27.97 -8.77
CA GLU A 129 -0.28 -27.93 -9.62
C GLU A 129 -0.67 -27.98 -11.11
N SER A 130 -0.06 -27.10 -11.91
CA SER A 130 -0.22 -27.06 -13.37
C SER A 130 0.68 -28.10 -14.03
N ASN A 131 0.04 -29.13 -14.58
CA ASN A 131 0.62 -30.29 -15.24
C ASN A 131 0.46 -30.25 -16.76
N SER A 132 -0.03 -29.15 -17.35
CA SER A 132 -0.06 -28.97 -18.81
C SER A 132 0.35 -27.55 -19.19
N GLY A 133 0.86 -27.37 -20.41
CA GLY A 133 1.37 -26.07 -20.86
C GLY A 133 0.31 -24.97 -21.01
N ASN A 134 -0.97 -25.35 -21.12
CA ASN A 134 -2.09 -24.45 -21.35
C ASN A 134 -3.07 -24.38 -20.17
N GLU A 135 -2.75 -25.01 -19.04
CA GLU A 135 -3.55 -24.89 -17.82
C GLU A 135 -2.91 -23.93 -16.82
N THR A 136 -3.78 -23.21 -16.13
CA THR A 136 -3.43 -22.36 -15.01
C THR A 136 -4.49 -22.51 -13.93
N HIS A 137 -4.06 -22.52 -12.67
CA HIS A 137 -4.95 -22.57 -11.53
C HIS A 137 -4.57 -21.47 -10.55
N ALA A 138 -5.57 -20.76 -10.03
CA ALA A 138 -5.35 -19.66 -9.13
C ALA A 138 -6.24 -19.71 -7.90
N GLY A 139 -5.73 -19.23 -6.79
CA GLY A 139 -6.48 -19.00 -5.58
C GLY A 139 -6.56 -17.51 -5.24
N LEU A 140 -7.67 -17.10 -4.64
CA LEU A 140 -7.90 -15.75 -4.13
C LEU A 140 -8.54 -15.82 -2.75
N ILE A 141 -7.93 -15.10 -1.82
CA ILE A 141 -8.48 -14.82 -0.50
C ILE A 141 -8.72 -13.30 -0.41
N SER A 142 -9.87 -12.87 0.12
CA SER A 142 -10.13 -11.44 0.30
C SER A 142 -10.77 -11.13 1.66
N GLY A 143 -10.64 -9.87 2.07
CA GLY A 143 -11.21 -9.37 3.31
C GLY A 143 -11.00 -7.85 3.47
N PRO A 144 -11.66 -7.25 4.45
CA PRO A 144 -12.58 -7.86 5.41
C PRO A 144 -14.01 -8.04 4.86
N HIS A 145 -14.67 -9.16 5.21
CA HIS A 145 -16.08 -9.47 4.95
C HIS A 145 -16.88 -9.57 6.27
N PRO A 146 -18.00 -8.85 6.45
CA PRO A 146 -18.48 -7.77 5.60
C PRO A 146 -17.48 -6.60 5.57
N SER A 147 -17.53 -5.78 4.52
CA SER A 147 -16.71 -4.56 4.38
C SER A 147 -17.07 -3.47 5.39
N TRP A 148 -18.11 -3.66 6.20
CA TRP A 148 -18.45 -2.78 7.31
C TRP A 148 -18.20 -3.52 8.62
N PRO A 149 -17.58 -2.90 9.64
CA PRO A 149 -17.27 -1.48 9.79
C PRO A 149 -15.94 -1.01 9.18
N VAL A 150 -15.18 -1.89 8.51
CA VAL A 150 -13.85 -1.58 7.98
C VAL A 150 -13.91 -1.11 6.52
N ASP A 151 -14.12 0.18 6.35
CA ASP A 151 -14.26 0.81 5.04
C ASP A 151 -12.89 1.17 4.42
N VAL A 152 -12.36 0.28 3.58
CA VAL A 152 -11.10 0.47 2.83
C VAL A 152 -11.40 1.29 1.56
N LYS A 153 -11.17 2.60 1.65
CA LYS A 153 -11.43 3.53 0.54
C LYS A 153 -10.58 4.81 0.59
N GLY A 154 -10.49 5.46 -0.55
CA GLY A 154 -9.90 6.78 -0.73
C GLY A 154 -8.38 6.77 -0.51
N ASN A 155 -7.89 7.79 0.19
CA ASN A 155 -6.48 7.89 0.55
C ASN A 155 -6.15 6.85 1.61
N LEU A 156 -5.17 6.00 1.35
CA LEU A 156 -4.80 4.91 2.24
C LEU A 156 -3.34 4.49 2.06
N THR A 157 -2.82 3.79 3.07
CA THR A 157 -1.57 3.03 2.98
C THR A 157 -1.88 1.58 3.33
N ILE A 158 -1.35 0.65 2.53
CA ILE A 158 -1.40 -0.80 2.80
C ILE A 158 0.02 -1.28 2.98
N GLU A 159 0.29 -2.03 4.04
CA GLU A 159 1.53 -2.77 4.22
C GLU A 159 1.18 -4.25 4.41
N ALA A 160 1.68 -5.10 3.52
CA ALA A 160 1.43 -6.54 3.55
C ALA A 160 2.73 -7.33 3.44
N SER A 161 2.82 -8.43 4.19
CA SER A 161 3.98 -9.33 4.17
C SER A 161 3.66 -10.56 3.32
N LEU A 162 4.36 -10.69 2.19
CA LEU A 162 4.16 -11.74 1.19
C LEU A 162 5.38 -12.67 1.16
N HIS A 163 5.13 -13.96 0.99
CA HIS A 163 6.16 -14.97 0.78
C HIS A 163 5.69 -15.94 -0.29
N THR A 164 6.38 -15.98 -1.44
CA THR A 164 6.16 -17.05 -2.43
C THR A 164 7.05 -18.22 -2.07
N GLU A 165 6.46 -19.32 -1.60
CA GLU A 165 7.21 -20.51 -1.20
C GLU A 165 7.75 -21.24 -2.43
N LYS A 166 6.89 -21.45 -3.42
CA LYS A 166 7.21 -22.31 -4.57
C LYS A 166 6.31 -22.02 -5.77
N GLN A 167 6.88 -22.06 -6.96
CA GLN A 167 6.12 -22.11 -8.21
C GLN A 167 5.72 -23.55 -8.54
N LEU A 168 4.45 -23.76 -8.90
CA LEU A 168 3.79 -25.06 -8.99
C LEU A 168 3.65 -25.59 -10.42
N ARG A 169 4.05 -24.82 -11.45
CA ARG A 169 4.10 -25.30 -12.84
C ARG A 169 5.16 -26.39 -13.00
N ARG A 170 4.79 -27.53 -13.62
CA ARG A 170 5.66 -28.71 -13.76
C ARG A 170 6.18 -28.97 -15.18
N GLN A 171 5.33 -28.85 -16.20
CA GLN A 171 5.71 -29.24 -17.57
C GLN A 171 6.56 -28.21 -18.31
N ASN A 172 6.46 -26.93 -17.95
CA ASN A 172 7.25 -25.84 -18.53
C ASN A 172 7.94 -25.05 -17.44
N ALA A 173 8.92 -24.24 -17.81
CA ALA A 173 9.50 -23.24 -16.93
C ALA A 173 8.37 -22.38 -16.32
N PRO A 174 8.35 -22.18 -14.99
CA PRO A 174 7.37 -21.31 -14.35
C PRO A 174 7.39 -19.91 -14.94
N ASN A 175 6.21 -19.30 -15.05
CA ASN A 175 6.16 -17.92 -15.45
C ASN A 175 6.61 -17.01 -14.29
N PRO A 176 7.29 -15.89 -14.55
CA PRO A 176 7.78 -15.04 -13.46
C PRO A 176 6.67 -14.40 -12.61
N TRP A 177 5.43 -14.34 -13.09
CA TRP A 177 4.27 -13.83 -12.35
C TRP A 177 3.58 -14.88 -11.48
N GLU A 178 4.02 -16.14 -11.52
CA GLU A 178 3.53 -17.21 -10.64
C GLU A 178 4.16 -17.01 -9.26
N VAL A 179 3.60 -16.05 -8.51
CA VAL A 179 4.03 -15.57 -7.20
C VAL A 179 2.80 -15.17 -6.37
N GLY A 180 2.99 -14.76 -5.11
CA GLY A 180 1.94 -14.10 -4.34
C GLY A 180 1.72 -12.65 -4.78
N TRP A 181 0.46 -12.24 -4.92
CA TRP A 181 0.02 -10.92 -5.38
C TRP A 181 -0.73 -10.21 -4.26
N LEU A 182 -0.48 -8.90 -4.11
CA LEU A 182 -1.30 -8.02 -3.29
C LEU A 182 -2.33 -7.32 -4.18
N LEU A 183 -3.61 -7.41 -3.80
CA LEU A 183 -4.71 -6.74 -4.46
C LEU A 183 -5.33 -5.72 -3.51
N TRP A 184 -5.82 -4.62 -4.06
CA TRP A 184 -6.62 -3.64 -3.31
C TRP A 184 -7.64 -2.97 -4.22
N ASP A 185 -8.56 -2.25 -3.60
CA ASP A 185 -9.78 -1.77 -4.26
C ASP A 185 -10.49 -2.92 -5.00
N TYR A 186 -10.45 -4.12 -4.41
CA TYR A 186 -11.06 -5.32 -4.98
C TYR A 186 -12.58 -5.26 -4.83
N ALA A 187 -13.26 -5.06 -5.96
CA ALA A 187 -14.72 -5.11 -6.03
C ALA A 187 -15.21 -6.46 -6.56
N ASP A 188 -14.56 -6.97 -7.61
CA ASP A 188 -14.87 -8.25 -8.26
C ASP A 188 -13.67 -8.74 -9.07
N LYS A 189 -13.85 -9.83 -9.83
CA LYS A 189 -12.78 -10.47 -10.60
C LYS A 189 -12.21 -9.64 -11.77
N THR A 190 -12.84 -8.52 -12.14
CA THR A 190 -12.37 -7.64 -13.22
C THR A 190 -12.11 -6.20 -12.75
N HIS A 191 -12.25 -5.88 -11.46
CA HIS A 191 -12.05 -4.54 -10.92
C HIS A 191 -11.22 -4.57 -9.63
N PHE A 192 -9.90 -4.38 -9.78
CA PHE A 192 -8.95 -4.23 -8.68
C PHE A 192 -7.61 -3.70 -9.19
N TYR A 193 -6.83 -3.10 -8.30
CA TYR A 193 -5.40 -2.93 -8.53
C TYR A 193 -4.63 -4.14 -8.00
N TYR A 194 -3.43 -4.37 -8.54
CA TYR A 194 -2.51 -5.38 -8.02
C TYR A 194 -1.05 -4.93 -8.08
N PHE A 195 -0.25 -5.49 -7.20
CA PHE A 195 1.21 -5.39 -7.22
C PHE A 195 1.87 -6.75 -6.98
N ILE A 196 2.91 -7.04 -7.75
CA ILE A 196 3.65 -8.31 -7.67
C ILE A 196 5.17 -8.10 -7.62
N PRO A 197 5.85 -8.56 -6.55
CA PRO A 197 7.29 -8.77 -6.54
C PRO A 197 7.63 -10.11 -7.21
N LYS A 198 8.47 -10.09 -8.25
CA LYS A 198 8.78 -11.25 -9.10
C LYS A 198 10.27 -11.60 -9.09
N PRO A 199 10.65 -12.86 -9.37
CA PRO A 199 12.05 -13.26 -9.51
C PRO A 199 12.80 -12.55 -10.65
N ASN A 200 12.09 -11.88 -11.57
CA ASN A 200 12.68 -11.11 -12.67
C ASN A 200 12.38 -9.60 -12.61
N GLY A 201 11.87 -9.09 -11.48
CA GLY A 201 11.52 -7.67 -11.33
C GLY A 201 10.25 -7.46 -10.53
N TRP A 202 9.41 -6.53 -10.97
CA TRP A 202 8.14 -6.23 -10.32
C TRP A 202 7.14 -5.66 -11.32
N GLU A 203 5.87 -5.66 -10.93
CA GLU A 203 4.80 -5.12 -11.76
C GLU A 203 3.67 -4.54 -10.90
N LEU A 204 3.16 -3.40 -11.37
CA LEU A 204 1.99 -2.70 -10.90
C LEU A 204 0.98 -2.71 -12.04
N GLY A 205 -0.22 -3.20 -11.77
CA GLY A 205 -1.28 -3.26 -12.76
C GLY A 205 -2.66 -3.13 -12.16
N LYS A 206 -3.66 -3.28 -13.02
CA LYS A 206 -5.05 -3.42 -12.60
C LYS A 206 -5.80 -4.40 -13.48
N ALA A 207 -6.83 -5.01 -12.91
CA ALA A 207 -7.88 -5.60 -13.71
C ALA A 207 -8.81 -4.48 -14.19
N ASP A 208 -9.02 -4.38 -15.50
CA ASP A 208 -9.86 -3.37 -16.16
C ASP A 208 -10.55 -4.03 -17.37
N PRO A 209 -11.88 -4.23 -17.35
CA PRO A 209 -12.60 -4.97 -18.37
C PRO A 209 -12.62 -4.28 -19.74
N ALA A 210 -12.13 -3.04 -19.83
CA ALA A 210 -11.94 -2.35 -21.10
C ALA A 210 -10.70 -2.85 -21.88
N TYR A 211 -9.83 -3.66 -21.28
CA TYR A 211 -8.61 -4.19 -21.90
C TYR A 211 -8.75 -5.69 -22.21
N PRO A 212 -8.12 -6.19 -23.30
CA PRO A 212 -8.12 -7.63 -23.58
C PRO A 212 -7.60 -8.46 -22.41
N GLY A 213 -8.34 -9.50 -22.04
CA GLY A 213 -8.01 -10.36 -20.90
C GLY A 213 -8.23 -9.67 -19.54
N ASP A 214 -9.00 -8.58 -19.51
CA ASP A 214 -9.30 -7.77 -18.34
C ASP A 214 -8.05 -7.21 -17.64
N GLN A 215 -6.87 -7.19 -18.27
CA GLN A 215 -5.61 -6.79 -17.62
C GLN A 215 -5.03 -5.54 -18.26
N ARG A 216 -4.65 -4.58 -17.40
CA ARG A 216 -3.88 -3.40 -17.79
C ARG A 216 -2.61 -3.27 -16.97
N PHE A 217 -1.47 -3.29 -17.64
CA PHE A 217 -0.17 -2.95 -17.05
C PHE A 217 -0.06 -1.45 -16.83
N LEU A 218 0.26 -1.02 -15.62
CA LEU A 218 0.42 0.39 -15.27
C LEU A 218 1.91 0.77 -15.22
N ALA A 219 2.73 -0.04 -14.54
CA ALA A 219 4.17 0.13 -14.50
C ALA A 219 4.86 -1.21 -14.21
N SER A 220 6.09 -1.39 -14.71
CA SER A 220 6.91 -2.55 -14.38
C SER A 220 8.39 -2.16 -14.38
N GLY A 221 9.22 -3.00 -13.77
CA GLY A 221 10.66 -2.85 -13.77
C GLY A 221 11.34 -4.21 -13.64
N THR A 222 12.53 -4.35 -14.22
CA THR A 222 13.31 -5.60 -14.18
C THR A 222 14.25 -5.68 -12.96
N ARG A 223 14.37 -4.59 -12.19
CA ARG A 223 15.17 -4.51 -10.97
C ARG A 223 14.50 -3.62 -9.92
N PRO A 224 14.78 -3.85 -8.62
CA PRO A 224 15.40 -5.06 -8.06
C PRO A 224 14.56 -6.32 -8.35
N ILE A 225 15.16 -7.50 -8.16
CA ILE A 225 14.47 -8.79 -8.31
C ILE A 225 14.10 -9.35 -6.93
N TYR A 226 13.07 -10.19 -6.91
CA TYR A 226 12.55 -10.80 -5.69
C TYR A 226 12.54 -12.33 -5.84
N PRO A 227 13.65 -13.01 -5.48
CA PRO A 227 13.74 -14.48 -5.50
C PRO A 227 12.62 -15.17 -4.72
N ILE A 228 12.21 -16.33 -5.22
CA ILE A 228 11.29 -17.27 -4.56
C ILE A 228 11.90 -17.78 -3.24
N GLY A 229 11.07 -18.03 -2.25
CA GLY A 229 11.45 -18.53 -0.92
C GLY A 229 11.78 -17.43 0.10
N ASN A 230 11.92 -16.19 -0.35
CA ASN A 230 12.10 -15.04 0.54
C ASN A 230 10.75 -14.42 0.92
N ARG A 231 10.71 -13.78 2.09
CA ARG A 231 9.59 -12.96 2.54
C ARG A 231 9.91 -11.48 2.28
N TYR A 232 8.91 -10.74 1.79
CA TYR A 232 9.00 -9.32 1.46
C TYR A 232 7.83 -8.55 2.06
N VAL A 233 8.06 -7.29 2.41
CA VAL A 233 7.00 -6.36 2.81
C VAL A 233 6.69 -5.45 1.63
N VAL A 234 5.51 -5.63 1.04
CA VAL A 234 4.96 -4.73 0.02
C VAL A 234 4.21 -3.60 0.72
N LYS A 235 4.53 -2.37 0.35
CA LYS A 235 3.78 -1.18 0.79
C LYS A 235 3.21 -0.44 -0.39
N ILE A 236 1.92 -0.12 -0.33
CA ILE A 236 1.20 0.70 -1.29
C ILE A 236 0.73 1.98 -0.59
N VAL A 237 1.03 3.13 -1.18
CA VAL A 237 0.46 4.42 -0.77
C VAL A 237 -0.45 4.93 -1.89
N GLN A 238 -1.73 5.11 -1.57
CA GLN A 238 -2.76 5.54 -2.49
C GLN A 238 -3.25 6.95 -2.14
N ALA A 239 -3.28 7.84 -3.13
CA ALA A 239 -3.84 9.17 -3.04
C ALA A 239 -4.84 9.41 -4.18
N VAL A 240 -6.10 9.66 -3.82
CA VAL A 240 -7.23 9.76 -4.73
C VAL A 240 -7.65 11.22 -4.90
N THR A 241 -7.92 11.61 -6.13
CA THR A 241 -8.63 12.85 -6.52
C THR A 241 -9.90 12.47 -7.27
N PRO A 242 -10.80 13.42 -7.59
CA PRO A 242 -12.01 13.12 -8.36
C PRO A 242 -11.76 12.50 -9.74
N THR A 243 -10.56 12.64 -10.31
CA THR A 243 -10.24 12.21 -11.68
C THR A 243 -9.00 11.33 -11.78
N SER A 244 -8.32 11.02 -10.68
CA SER A 244 -7.10 10.22 -10.71
C SER A 244 -6.79 9.54 -9.39
N THR A 245 -6.10 8.41 -9.47
CA THR A 245 -5.49 7.73 -8.32
C THR A 245 -3.98 7.68 -8.52
N THR A 246 -3.23 8.29 -7.60
CA THR A 246 -1.78 8.19 -7.53
C THR A 246 -1.40 7.02 -6.62
N ILE A 247 -0.57 6.12 -7.13
CA ILE A 247 -0.15 4.89 -6.47
C ILE A 247 1.37 4.94 -6.35
N SER A 248 1.90 4.83 -5.14
CA SER A 248 3.33 4.60 -4.92
C SER A 248 3.55 3.21 -4.32
N ALA A 249 4.35 2.40 -5.00
CA ALA A 249 4.64 1.03 -4.59
C ALA A 249 6.08 0.91 -4.08
N PHE A 250 6.22 0.24 -2.94
CA PHE A 250 7.50 -0.02 -2.29
C PHE A 250 7.60 -1.50 -1.95
N VAL A 251 8.84 -2.00 -1.91
CA VAL A 251 9.13 -3.30 -1.29
C VAL A 251 10.30 -3.11 -0.34
N ASP A 252 10.17 -3.64 0.88
CA ASP A 252 11.15 -3.51 1.97
C ASP A 252 11.63 -2.06 2.20
N GLY A 253 10.68 -1.11 2.07
CA GLY A 253 10.92 0.32 2.23
C GLY A 253 11.55 1.03 1.03
N VAL A 254 11.94 0.32 -0.03
CA VAL A 254 12.48 0.91 -1.26
C VAL A 254 11.35 1.30 -2.21
N LEU A 255 11.28 2.58 -2.60
CA LEU A 255 10.33 3.07 -3.61
C LEU A 255 10.69 2.50 -4.98
N LEU A 256 9.74 1.82 -5.62
CA LEU A 256 9.92 1.24 -6.94
C LEU A 256 9.31 2.10 -8.03
N THR A 257 8.10 2.62 -7.79
CA THR A 257 7.40 3.46 -8.74
C THR A 257 6.37 4.35 -8.06
N THR A 258 6.10 5.49 -8.70
CA THR A 258 4.89 6.29 -8.48
C THR A 258 4.17 6.42 -9.82
N PHE A 259 2.96 5.87 -9.90
CA PHE A 259 2.11 5.91 -11.09
C PHE A 259 0.87 6.75 -10.82
N ILE A 260 0.36 7.47 -11.83
CA ILE A 260 -0.89 8.23 -11.73
C ILE A 260 -1.87 7.66 -12.74
N ASP A 261 -2.83 6.88 -12.25
CA ASP A 261 -3.94 6.38 -13.05
C ASP A 261 -4.99 7.48 -13.24
N ARG A 262 -5.26 7.84 -14.50
CA ARG A 262 -6.27 8.83 -14.90
C ARG A 262 -7.40 8.21 -15.71
N GLU A 263 -7.37 6.91 -15.93
CA GLU A 263 -8.29 6.24 -16.84
C GLU A 263 -9.03 5.15 -16.08
N ARG A 264 -10.24 5.51 -15.62
CA ARG A 264 -11.10 4.67 -14.76
C ARG A 264 -10.39 4.23 -13.47
N PRO A 265 -9.91 5.17 -12.63
CA PRO A 265 -9.22 4.81 -11.40
C PRO A 265 -10.18 4.20 -10.36
N TYR A 266 -9.68 3.24 -9.58
CA TYR A 266 -10.40 2.69 -8.43
C TYR A 266 -10.01 3.43 -7.15
N SER A 267 -10.88 3.36 -6.15
CA SER A 267 -10.69 4.07 -4.88
C SER A 267 -11.45 3.44 -3.70
N ASN A 268 -12.03 2.26 -3.88
CA ASN A 268 -12.73 1.54 -2.83
C ASN A 268 -12.76 0.05 -3.17
N GLY A 269 -12.78 -0.77 -2.13
CA GLY A 269 -12.92 -2.22 -2.26
C GLY A 269 -12.15 -2.95 -1.17
N LEU A 270 -12.14 -4.27 -1.25
CA LEU A 270 -11.46 -5.12 -0.29
C LEU A 270 -9.95 -5.17 -0.54
N VAL A 271 -9.22 -5.69 0.44
CA VAL A 271 -7.87 -6.21 0.22
C VAL A 271 -7.98 -7.65 -0.24
N GLY A 272 -7.16 -8.02 -1.22
CA GLY A 272 -7.09 -9.39 -1.72
C GLY A 272 -5.66 -9.91 -1.75
N PHE A 273 -5.56 -11.22 -1.66
CA PHE A 273 -4.33 -11.97 -1.84
C PHE A 273 -4.59 -13.04 -2.90
N TYR A 274 -3.80 -13.01 -3.97
CA TYR A 274 -3.95 -13.92 -5.09
C TYR A 274 -2.64 -14.67 -5.33
N SER A 275 -2.75 -15.87 -5.86
CA SER A 275 -1.60 -16.59 -6.39
C SER A 275 -2.07 -17.48 -7.54
N GLU A 276 -1.33 -17.45 -8.64
CA GLU A 276 -1.54 -18.30 -9.81
C GLU A 276 -0.36 -19.25 -9.95
N ASP A 277 -0.65 -20.55 -10.05
CA ASP A 277 0.34 -21.63 -10.19
C ASP A 277 1.53 -21.47 -9.23
N ALA A 278 1.30 -20.95 -8.03
CA ALA A 278 2.30 -20.79 -6.99
C ALA A 278 1.70 -20.98 -5.59
N ALA A 279 2.49 -21.59 -4.70
CA ALA A 279 2.20 -21.64 -3.28
C ALA A 279 2.74 -20.36 -2.63
N ALA A 280 1.86 -19.62 -1.94
CA ALA A 280 2.20 -18.35 -1.31
C ALA A 280 1.58 -18.23 0.09
N PHE A 281 2.31 -17.57 0.98
CA PHE A 281 1.90 -17.21 2.32
C PHE A 281 1.79 -15.70 2.49
N PHE A 282 0.76 -15.26 3.21
CA PHE A 282 0.49 -13.87 3.53
C PHE A 282 0.41 -13.73 5.05
N HIS A 283 1.45 -13.14 5.63
CA HIS A 283 1.69 -13.18 7.08
C HIS A 283 0.99 -12.07 7.83
N SER A 284 0.83 -10.92 7.19
CA SER A 284 0.20 -9.78 7.81
C SER A 284 -0.33 -8.80 6.78
N VAL A 285 -1.31 -8.01 7.20
CA VAL A 285 -1.73 -6.81 6.49
C VAL A 285 -2.13 -5.73 7.48
N VAL A 286 -1.68 -4.51 7.21
CA VAL A 286 -2.11 -3.30 7.91
C VAL A 286 -2.60 -2.32 6.88
N VAL A 287 -3.79 -1.77 7.10
CA VAL A 287 -4.32 -0.65 6.33
C VAL A 287 -4.49 0.54 7.25
N THR A 288 -3.87 1.66 6.86
CA THR A 288 -4.01 2.94 7.52
C THR A 288 -4.64 3.96 6.60
N ILE A 289 -5.40 4.88 7.17
CA ILE A 289 -5.96 6.03 6.44
C ILE A 289 -5.56 7.34 7.11
N PRO A 290 -5.50 8.44 6.37
CA PRO A 290 -5.49 9.78 6.95
C PRO A 290 -6.52 9.95 8.05
N ARG A 291 -6.15 10.54 9.19
CA ARG A 291 -7.18 11.02 10.11
C ARG A 291 -7.89 12.20 9.46
N ALA A 292 -9.23 12.15 9.45
CA ALA A 292 -10.05 13.27 9.00
C ALA A 292 -9.60 14.54 9.74
N VAL A 293 -9.22 15.57 8.98
CA VAL A 293 -8.90 16.87 9.53
C VAL A 293 -10.23 17.45 10.01
N ALA A 294 -10.49 17.46 11.31
CA ALA A 294 -11.54 18.30 11.85
C ALA A 294 -11.24 19.72 11.37
N ALA A 295 -12.13 20.30 10.57
CA ALA A 295 -12.06 21.71 10.26
C ALA A 295 -12.12 22.44 11.60
N LEU A 296 -11.00 23.03 12.02
CA LEU A 296 -11.01 24.00 13.09
C LEU A 296 -11.85 25.16 12.55
N LYS A 297 -13.08 25.28 13.05
CA LYS A 297 -13.89 26.49 12.90
C LYS A 297 -13.20 27.64 13.61
#